data_AF-A0A0F2S6J3-F1
#
_entry.id   AF-A0A0F2S6J3-F1
#
_cell.length_a   1.000
_cell.length_b   1.000
_cell.length_c   1.000
_cell.angle_alpha   90.00
_cell.angle_beta   90.00
_cell.angle_gamma   90.00
#
_symmetry.space_group_name_H-M   'P 1'
#
loop_
_entity.id
_entity.type
_entity.pdbx_description
1 polymer ?
#
loop_
_entity_poly.entity_id
_entity_poly.type
_entity_poly.pdbx_seq_one_letter_code
_entity_poly.pdbx_strand_id
1 'polypeptide(L)'
;MRNGSVSENAGWNHLVDRHFNPTKNASQFTVTKEELRSILQSEMLVKTPVNRTLESTDGLRYVREVNLNNTIGIDKFSGQPTSVMTVLTDMKGNLVTATPGVIK
;
A
#
# COMPACT_ATOMS: atom_id res chain seq x y z
N MET A 1 23.93 -1.33 16.83
CA MET A 1 24.12 -0.97 15.40
C MET A 1 22.80 -1.17 14.68
N ARG A 2 22.15 -0.12 14.16
CA ARG A 2 20.91 -0.24 13.37
C ARG A 2 21.31 -0.28 11.89
N ASN A 3 21.36 -1.48 11.32
CA ASN A 3 21.66 -1.68 9.91
C ASN A 3 20.38 -1.48 9.09
N GLY A 4 20.37 -0.51 8.18
CA GLY A 4 19.26 -0.20 7.28
C GLY A 4 18.52 1.09 7.62
N SER A 5 19.06 2.23 7.18
CA SER A 5 18.21 3.39 6.94
C SER A 5 17.30 3.03 5.78
N VAL A 6 16.00 2.83 6.04
CA VAL A 6 15.00 2.92 4.98
C VAL A 6 15.24 4.28 4.33
N SER A 7 15.64 4.32 3.05
CA SER A 7 15.87 5.61 2.41
C SER A 7 14.58 6.43 2.51
N GLU A 8 14.70 7.72 2.75
CA GLU A 8 13.55 8.61 2.76
C GLU A 8 12.70 8.36 1.49
N ASN A 9 11.40 8.18 1.65
CA ASN A 9 10.44 7.86 0.58
C ASN A 9 10.61 6.50 -0.14
N ALA A 10 11.39 5.54 0.37
CA ALA A 10 11.57 4.23 -0.28
C ALA A 10 10.24 3.53 -0.62
N GLY A 11 9.31 3.46 0.34
CA GLY A 11 8.03 2.81 0.13
C GLY A 11 7.12 3.55 -0.86
N TRP A 12 7.19 4.88 -0.88
CA TRP A 12 6.47 5.68 -1.88
C TRP A 12 7.03 5.45 -3.29
N ASN A 13 8.35 5.43 -3.44
CA ASN A 13 9.00 5.18 -4.72
C ASN A 13 8.70 3.76 -5.22
N HIS A 14 8.75 2.76 -4.34
CA HIS A 14 8.36 1.39 -4.65
C HIS A 14 6.91 1.32 -5.12
N LEU A 15 6.00 1.96 -4.39
CA LEU A 15 4.58 2.03 -4.73
C LEU A 15 4.39 2.61 -6.13
N VAL A 16 5.01 3.75 -6.42
CA VAL A 16 4.89 4.42 -7.72
C VAL A 16 5.47 3.57 -8.86
N ASP A 17 6.67 3.00 -8.70
CA ASP A 17 7.28 2.15 -9.74
C ASP A 17 6.42 0.92 -10.03
N ARG A 18 5.74 0.37 -9.02
CA ARG A 18 5.03 -0.91 -9.14
C ARG A 18 3.56 -0.78 -9.50
N HIS A 19 2.86 0.17 -8.89
CA HIS A 19 1.39 0.28 -8.91
C HIS A 19 0.86 1.48 -9.71
N PHE A 20 1.75 2.28 -10.30
CA PHE A 20 1.44 3.32 -11.30
C PHE A 20 2.19 3.09 -12.62
N ASN A 21 2.66 1.87 -12.84
CA ASN A 21 3.40 1.49 -14.03
C ASN A 21 2.67 0.32 -14.71
N PRO A 22 1.94 0.58 -15.82
CA PRO A 22 1.10 -0.42 -16.45
C PRO A 22 1.88 -1.60 -17.04
N THR A 23 3.22 -1.49 -17.14
CA THR A 23 4.08 -2.60 -17.60
C THR A 23 4.33 -3.65 -16.51
N LYS A 24 4.03 -3.35 -15.24
CA LYS A 24 4.25 -4.26 -14.12
C LYS A 24 3.04 -5.17 -13.95
N ASN A 25 3.31 -6.47 -13.76
CA ASN A 25 2.29 -7.44 -13.39
C ASN A 25 1.90 -7.31 -11.89
N ALA A 26 1.20 -6.23 -11.57
CA ALA A 26 0.77 -5.85 -10.23
C ALA A 26 -0.60 -5.17 -10.30
N SER A 27 -1.34 -5.12 -9.18
CA SER A 27 -2.56 -4.31 -9.10
C SER A 27 -2.21 -2.85 -9.38
N GLN A 28 -3.02 -2.13 -10.16
CA GLN A 28 -2.70 -0.77 -10.60
C GLN A 28 -3.68 0.23 -10.01
N PHE A 29 -3.17 1.32 -9.43
CA PHE A 29 -4.03 2.43 -9.03
C PHE A 29 -4.58 3.13 -10.27
N THR A 30 -5.84 3.53 -10.18
CA THR A 30 -6.51 4.36 -11.20
C THR A 30 -6.73 5.80 -10.72
N VAL A 31 -6.68 6.02 -9.40
CA VAL A 31 -6.63 7.36 -8.78
C VAL A 31 -5.30 8.03 -9.06
N THR A 32 -5.22 9.35 -8.86
CA THR A 32 -3.96 10.08 -9.02
C THR A 32 -2.99 9.78 -7.86
N LYS A 33 -1.70 10.10 -8.05
CA LYS A 33 -0.69 9.99 -6.98
C LYS A 33 -1.01 10.94 -5.83
N GLU A 34 -1.52 12.11 -6.15
CA GLU A 34 -1.92 13.16 -5.22
C GLU A 34 -3.11 12.70 -4.37
N GLU A 35 -4.13 12.12 -5.02
CA GLU A 35 -5.28 11.52 -4.34
C GLU A 35 -4.85 10.38 -3.42
N LEU A 36 -3.96 9.49 -3.89
CA LEU A 36 -3.44 8.41 -3.04
C LEU A 36 -2.66 8.93 -1.83
N ARG A 37 -1.85 9.99 -1.99
CA ARG A 37 -1.17 10.63 -0.84
C ARG A 37 -2.18 11.16 0.18
N SER A 38 -3.24 11.81 -0.29
CA SER A 38 -4.30 12.31 0.57
C SER A 38 -4.99 11.17 1.33
N ILE A 39 -5.31 10.07 0.64
CA ILE A 39 -5.90 8.87 1.26
C ILE A 39 -4.97 8.28 2.33
N LEU A 40 -3.68 8.13 2.03
CA LEU A 40 -2.70 7.56 2.97
C LEU A 40 -2.48 8.42 4.23
N GLN A 41 -2.77 9.71 4.14
CA GLN A 41 -2.68 10.66 5.26
C GLN A 41 -4.02 10.91 5.95
N SER A 42 -5.11 10.35 5.44
CA SER A 42 -6.45 10.56 5.98
C SER A 42 -6.59 9.98 7.39
N GLU A 43 -7.38 10.64 8.24
CA GLU A 43 -7.66 10.14 9.59
C GLU A 43 -8.25 8.73 9.58
N MET A 44 -9.10 8.44 8.59
CA MET A 44 -9.69 7.12 8.40
C MET A 44 -8.61 6.04 8.31
N LEU A 45 -7.61 6.26 7.45
CA LEU A 45 -6.55 5.27 7.21
C LEU A 45 -5.59 5.18 8.38
N VAL A 46 -5.21 6.31 8.97
CA VAL A 46 -4.33 6.37 10.15
C VAL A 46 -4.96 5.67 11.36
N LYS A 47 -6.29 5.77 11.53
CA LYS A 47 -7.04 5.14 12.63
C LYS A 47 -7.47 3.68 12.33
N THR A 48 -7.35 3.22 11.08
CA THR A 48 -7.69 1.84 10.73
C THR A 48 -6.75 0.88 11.47
N PRO A 49 -7.23 -0.13 12.22
CA PRO A 49 -6.38 -1.03 13.00
C PRO A 49 -5.54 -1.96 12.11
N VAL A 50 -4.47 -2.53 12.69
CA VAL A 50 -3.65 -3.53 11.97
C VAL A 50 -4.45 -4.82 12.03
N ASN A 51 -4.77 -5.42 10.87
CA ASN A 51 -5.57 -6.63 10.84
C ASN A 51 -4.72 -7.91 10.94
N ARG A 52 -3.46 -7.85 10.48
CA ARG A 52 -2.48 -8.94 10.60
C ARG A 52 -1.06 -8.45 10.39
N THR A 53 -0.10 -9.33 10.66
CA THR A 53 1.32 -9.13 10.33
C THR A 53 1.78 -10.15 9.30
N LEU A 54 2.76 -9.76 8.48
CA LEU A 54 3.44 -10.64 7.53
C LEU A 54 4.94 -10.64 7.79
N GLU A 55 5.55 -11.82 7.82
CA GLU A 55 7.00 -11.93 7.83
C GLU A 55 7.56 -11.62 6.44
N SER A 56 8.66 -10.88 6.40
CA SER A 56 9.42 -10.64 5.18
C SER A 56 10.91 -10.64 5.51
N THR A 57 11.76 -10.73 4.48
CA THR A 57 13.21 -10.68 4.63
C THR A 57 13.70 -9.42 5.35
N ASP A 58 12.94 -8.32 5.27
CA ASP A 58 13.29 -7.03 5.87
C ASP A 58 12.54 -6.78 7.20
N GLY A 59 11.91 -7.82 7.75
CA GLY A 59 11.17 -7.77 9.02
C GLY A 59 9.65 -7.82 8.86
N LEU A 60 8.95 -7.67 9.98
CA LEU A 60 7.49 -7.71 10.03
C LEU A 60 6.86 -6.53 9.28
N ARG A 61 5.84 -6.84 8.47
CA ARG A 61 4.95 -5.87 7.83
C ARG A 61 3.63 -5.86 8.57
N TYR A 62 3.14 -4.67 8.88
CA TYR A 62 1.86 -4.46 9.54
C TYR A 62 0.83 -4.13 8.47
N VAL A 63 -0.16 -4.99 8.33
CA VAL A 63 -1.14 -4.93 7.25
C VAL A 63 -2.39 -4.21 7.72
N ARG A 64 -2.88 -3.29 6.89
CA ARG A 64 -4.21 -2.68 7.01
C ARG A 64 -4.95 -2.93 5.71
N GLU A 65 -6.20 -3.37 5.80
CA GLU A 65 -7.09 -3.46 4.65
C GLU A 65 -8.25 -2.49 4.90
N VAL A 66 -8.49 -1.59 3.93
CA VAL A 66 -9.47 -0.53 4.03
C VAL A 66 -10.33 -0.52 2.78
N ASN A 67 -11.63 -0.29 2.94
CA ASN A 67 -12.56 -0.05 1.84
C ASN A 67 -12.83 1.45 1.72
N LEU A 68 -12.49 2.05 0.58
CA LEU A 68 -12.47 3.50 0.38
C LEU A 68 -13.74 4.08 -0.26
N ASN A 69 -14.83 3.30 -0.30
CA ASN A 69 -16.15 3.63 -0.89
C ASN A 69 -16.16 3.96 -2.39
N ASN A 70 -15.04 4.39 -2.95
CA ASN A 70 -14.83 4.65 -4.37
C ASN A 70 -13.85 3.63 -4.93
N THR A 71 -13.99 3.31 -6.22
CA THR A 71 -12.99 2.53 -6.96
C THR A 71 -11.65 3.27 -6.96
N ILE A 72 -10.58 2.61 -6.48
CA ILE A 72 -9.24 3.19 -6.38
C ILE A 72 -8.24 2.57 -7.35
N GLY A 73 -8.58 1.44 -7.97
CA GLY A 73 -7.67 0.73 -8.86
C GLY A 73 -8.24 -0.56 -9.40
N ILE A 74 -7.39 -1.31 -10.09
CA ILE A 74 -7.68 -2.64 -10.63
C ILE A 74 -6.84 -3.65 -9.84
N ASP A 75 -7.52 -4.64 -9.24
CA ASP A 75 -6.85 -5.75 -8.58
C ASP A 75 -6.33 -6.75 -9.63
N LYS A 76 -5.04 -7.08 -9.59
CA LYS A 76 -4.42 -7.99 -10.56
C LYS A 76 -4.98 -9.42 -10.49
N PHE A 77 -5.47 -9.83 -9.32
CA PHE A 77 -5.90 -11.21 -9.12
C PHE A 77 -7.29 -11.46 -9.71
N SER A 78 -8.19 -10.48 -9.58
CA SER A 78 -9.53 -10.53 -10.18
C SER A 78 -9.61 -9.90 -11.57
N GLY A 79 -8.69 -9.00 -11.92
CA GLY A 79 -8.78 -8.16 -13.12
C GLY A 79 -9.89 -7.13 -13.05
N GLN A 80 -10.51 -6.94 -11.87
CA GLN A 80 -11.68 -6.08 -11.70
C GLN A 80 -11.34 -4.79 -10.96
N PRO A 81 -12.12 -3.72 -11.20
CA PRO A 81 -12.07 -2.52 -10.37
C PRO A 81 -12.32 -2.86 -8.89
N THR A 82 -11.62 -2.17 -7.99
CA THR A 82 -11.73 -2.39 -6.54
C THR A 82 -11.66 -1.09 -5.77
N SER A 83 -12.44 -1.00 -4.68
CA SER A 83 -12.36 0.05 -3.67
C SER A 83 -11.53 -0.36 -2.45
N VAL A 84 -11.10 -1.62 -2.40
CA VAL A 84 -10.29 -2.15 -1.30
C VAL A 84 -8.82 -1.82 -1.56
N MET A 85 -8.13 -1.36 -0.53
CA MET A 85 -6.70 -1.11 -0.55
C MET A 85 -6.03 -1.83 0.61
N THR A 86 -4.92 -2.50 0.34
CA THR A 86 -4.01 -3.02 1.36
C THR A 86 -2.84 -2.06 1.54
N VAL A 87 -2.56 -1.66 2.77
CA VAL A 87 -1.39 -0.87 3.16
C VAL A 87 -0.47 -1.69 4.05
N LEU A 88 0.82 -1.66 3.75
CA LEU A 88 1.86 -2.29 4.55
C LEU A 88 2.75 -1.20 5.13
N THR A 89 2.97 -1.26 6.43
CA THR A 89 3.95 -0.43 7.12
C THR A 89 4.98 -1.27 7.85
N ASP A 90 6.12 -0.65 8.19
CA ASP A 90 7.03 -1.22 9.20
C ASP A 90 6.49 -0.98 10.63
N MET A 91 7.25 -1.43 11.63
CA MET A 91 6.87 -1.28 13.04
C MET A 91 6.83 0.17 13.55
N LYS A 92 7.41 1.11 12.81
CA LYS A 92 7.42 2.55 13.12
C LYS A 92 6.30 3.28 12.38
N GLY A 93 5.50 2.57 11.58
CA GLY A 93 4.44 3.17 10.76
C GLY A 93 4.93 3.75 9.43
N ASN A 94 6.20 3.53 9.05
CA ASN A 94 6.67 4.00 7.75
C ASN A 94 6.02 3.18 6.63
N LEU A 95 5.61 3.84 5.56
CA LEU A 95 5.06 3.18 4.38
C LEU A 95 6.10 2.22 3.78
N VAL A 96 5.70 0.97 3.61
CA VAL A 96 6.43 -0.03 2.82
C VAL A 96 5.87 -0.07 1.41
N THR A 97 4.56 -0.24 1.28
CA THR A 97 3.83 -0.18 0.02
C THR A 97 2.32 -0.04 0.31
N ALA A 98 1.55 0.31 -0.72
CA ALA A 98 0.11 0.14 -0.74
C ALA A 98 -0.32 -0.36 -2.12
N THR A 99 -1.37 -1.18 -2.17
CA THR A 99 -1.84 -1.82 -3.40
C THR A 99 -3.36 -1.86 -3.45
N PRO A 100 -3.98 -1.68 -4.63
CA PRO A 100 -5.38 -2.05 -4.85
C PRO A 100 -5.59 -3.54 -4.61
N GLY A 101 -6.72 -3.86 -3.99
CA GLY A 101 -7.12 -5.22 -3.64
C GLY A 101 -6.54 -5.69 -2.31
N VAL A 102 -6.80 -6.97 -2.01
CA VAL A 102 -6.29 -7.68 -0.83
C VAL A 102 -5.06 -8.48 -1.23
N ILE A 103 -4.00 -8.43 -0.43
CA ILE A 103 -2.85 -9.33 -0.60
C ILE A 103 -3.19 -10.71 0.00
N LYS A 104 -2.99 -11.78 -0.77
CA LYS A 104 -3.13 -13.17 -0.29
C LYS A 104 -1.78 -13.73 0.14
#